data_AF-A0A0K2TGI5-F1
#
_entry.id   AF-A0A0K2TGI5-F1
#
_cell.length_a   1.000
_cell.length_b   1.000
_cell.length_c   1.000
_cell.angle_alpha   90.00
_cell.angle_beta   90.00
_cell.angle_gamma   90.00
#
_symmetry.space_group_name_H-M   'P 1'
#
loop_
_entity.id
_entity.type
_entity.pdbx_description
1 polymer ?
#
loop_
_entity_poly.entity_id
_entity_poly.type
_entity_poly.pdbx_seq_one_letter_code
_entity_poly.pdbx_strand_id
1 'polypeptide(L)'
;MESGQPRSTLVMKTTPLSNDYSISNNVLGLGINGKVVECFDKNDGCKKYALKVLKDNIKSRREIDLHWKSSYCKHIVNIKDVYENKYDDTKCLLVVMEWLGKK
;
A
#
# COMPACT_ATOMS: atom_id res chain seq x y z
N MET A 1 -26.97 0.41 12.43
CA MET A 1 -25.81 1.15 12.99
C MET A 1 -24.64 0.19 12.97
N GLU A 2 -23.81 0.24 11.93
CA GLU A 2 -22.63 -0.61 11.85
C GLU A 2 -21.55 0.03 12.72
N SER A 3 -21.33 -0.53 13.90
CA SER A 3 -20.32 -0.09 14.85
C SER A 3 -18.94 -0.31 14.23
N GLY A 4 -18.38 0.73 13.62
CA GLY A 4 -17.02 0.70 13.08
C GLY A 4 -16.03 0.45 14.21
N GLN A 5 -15.55 -0.79 14.33
CA GLN A 5 -14.44 -1.08 15.23
C GLN A 5 -13.22 -0.28 14.73
N PRO A 6 -12.52 0.45 15.61
CA PRO A 6 -11.33 1.18 15.21
C PRO A 6 -10.30 0.19 14.68
N ARG A 7 -9.76 0.47 13.48
CA ARG A 7 -8.66 -0.35 12.94
C ARG A 7 -7.52 -0.31 13.93
N SER A 8 -6.86 -1.44 14.14
CA SER A 8 -5.62 -1.46 14.88
C SER A 8 -4.65 -0.44 14.30
N THR A 9 -3.83 0.14 15.16
CA THR A 9 -2.81 1.11 14.75
C THR A 9 -1.97 0.53 13.62
N LEU A 10 -1.76 1.31 12.56
CA LEU A 10 -0.92 0.90 11.45
C LEU A 10 0.50 0.60 11.95
N VAL A 11 0.97 -0.63 11.74
CA VAL A 11 2.35 -1.02 11.98
C VAL A 11 3.04 -1.11 10.62
N MET A 12 4.03 -0.25 10.39
CA MET A 12 4.82 -0.28 9.17
C MET A 12 5.90 -1.36 9.29
N LYS A 13 6.03 -2.20 8.27
CA LYS A 13 7.06 -3.23 8.18
C LYS A 13 8.39 -2.60 7.76
N THR A 14 9.48 -2.96 8.43
CA THR A 14 10.83 -2.51 8.09
C THR A 14 11.61 -3.50 7.24
N THR A 15 11.07 -4.72 7.06
CA THR A 15 11.62 -5.71 6.14
C THR A 15 11.48 -5.23 4.70
N PRO A 16 12.35 -5.69 3.77
CA PRO A 16 12.18 -5.38 2.35
C PRO A 16 10.84 -5.90 1.82
N LEU A 17 10.09 -5.06 1.08
CA LEU A 17 8.83 -5.47 0.43
C LEU A 17 9.05 -6.66 -0.51
N SER A 18 10.23 -6.75 -1.12
CA SER A 18 10.62 -7.87 -1.97
C SER A 18 10.62 -9.23 -1.27
N ASN A 19 10.57 -9.29 0.06
CA ASN A 19 10.45 -10.56 0.78
C ASN A 19 9.05 -11.17 0.61
N ASP A 20 8.02 -10.33 0.60
CA ASP A 20 6.62 -10.76 0.60
C ASP A 20 5.95 -10.60 -0.77
N TYR A 21 6.41 -9.64 -1.58
CA TYR A 21 5.79 -9.29 -2.86
C TYR A 21 6.80 -9.25 -4.01
N SER A 22 6.32 -9.57 -5.22
CA SER A 22 7.03 -9.36 -6.49
C SER A 22 6.46 -8.14 -7.20
N ILE A 23 7.30 -7.18 -7.57
CA ILE A 23 6.88 -5.95 -8.26
C ILE A 23 6.97 -6.17 -9.78
N SER A 24 5.93 -5.76 -10.50
CA SER A 24 5.86 -5.76 -11.97
C SER A 24 6.15 -4.36 -12.53
N ASN A 25 6.60 -4.30 -13.77
CA ASN A 25 6.81 -3.04 -14.49
C ASN A 25 5.49 -2.41 -14.97
N ASN A 26 4.37 -3.13 -14.85
CA ASN A 26 3.07 -2.67 -15.29
C ASN A 26 2.57 -1.49 -14.42
N VAL A 27 2.23 -0.39 -15.09
CA VAL A 27 1.76 0.83 -14.44
C VAL A 27 0.25 0.81 -14.39
N LEU A 28 -0.29 0.82 -13.18
CA LEU A 28 -1.74 0.79 -12.95
C LEU A 28 -2.35 2.19 -12.97
N GLY A 29 -1.54 3.20 -12.63
CA GLY A 29 -1.96 4.59 -12.67
C GLY A 29 -0.88 5.55 -12.16
N LEU A 30 -1.16 6.84 -12.31
CA LEU A 30 -0.35 7.93 -11.76
C LEU A 30 -1.16 8.60 -10.63
N GLY A 31 -0.68 8.47 -9.40
CA GLY A 31 -1.23 9.19 -8.27
C GLY A 31 -0.58 10.56 -8.14
N ILE A 32 -1.25 11.47 -7.40
CA ILE A 32 -0.77 12.84 -7.14
C ILE A 32 0.67 12.86 -6.61
N ASN A 33 1.01 11.93 -5.71
CA ASN A 33 2.31 11.86 -5.03
C ASN A 33 3.22 10.71 -5.51
N GLY A 34 2.85 10.00 -6.58
CA GLY A 34 3.69 8.90 -7.06
C GLY A 34 3.00 7.92 -8.00
N LYS A 35 3.84 7.12 -8.65
CA LYS A 35 3.44 6.04 -9.55
C LYS A 35 2.77 4.92 -8.77
N VAL A 36 1.70 4.35 -9.34
CA VAL A 36 1.07 3.12 -8.86
C VAL A 36 1.41 1.99 -9.83
N VAL A 37 2.09 0.96 -9.35
CA VAL A 37 2.51 -0.21 -10.13
C VAL A 37 1.82 -1.46 -9.63
N GLU A 38 1.81 -2.49 -10.46
CA GLU A 38 1.31 -3.81 -10.11
C GLU A 38 2.33 -4.56 -9.24
N CYS A 39 1.84 -5.28 -8.23
CA CYS A 39 2.64 -6.25 -7.49
C CYS A 39 1.83 -7.52 -7.19
N PHE A 40 2.54 -8.60 -6.85
CA PHE A 40 1.97 -9.92 -6.61
C PHE A 40 2.46 -10.47 -5.28
N ASP A 41 1.55 -11.00 -4.48
CA ASP A 41 1.87 -11.67 -3.22
C ASP A 41 2.53 -13.02 -3.48
N LYS A 42 3.69 -13.27 -2.88
CA LYS A 42 4.47 -14.50 -3.10
C LYS A 42 3.88 -15.72 -2.40
N ASN A 43 3.10 -15.51 -1.33
CA ASN A 43 2.57 -16.57 -0.48
C ASN A 43 1.13 -16.93 -0.83
N ASP A 44 0.33 -15.95 -1.25
CA ASP A 44 -1.12 -16.09 -1.52
C ASP A 44 -1.42 -16.37 -3.00
N GLY A 45 -0.71 -17.34 -3.59
CA GLY A 45 -0.96 -17.81 -4.95
C GLY A 45 -0.80 -16.76 -6.05
N CYS A 46 0.17 -15.84 -5.92
CA CYS A 46 0.39 -14.73 -6.86
C CYS A 46 -0.83 -13.83 -7.01
N LYS A 47 -1.59 -13.60 -5.92
CA LYS A 47 -2.68 -12.64 -5.94
C LYS A 47 -2.16 -11.23 -6.25
N LYS A 48 -2.85 -10.56 -7.16
CA LYS A 48 -2.51 -9.21 -7.66
C LYS A 48 -2.93 -8.12 -6.68
N TYR A 49 -2.05 -7.14 -6.50
CA TYR A 49 -2.22 -5.94 -5.68
C TYR A 49 -1.70 -4.71 -6.43
N ALA A 50 -2.08 -3.53 -5.93
CA ALA A 50 -1.52 -2.26 -6.37
C ALA A 50 -0.50 -1.76 -5.35
N LEU A 51 0.66 -1.33 -5.83
CA LEU A 51 1.73 -0.77 -5.03
C LEU A 51 1.88 0.72 -5.35
N LYS A 52 1.68 1.56 -4.34
CA LYS A 52 2.01 2.99 -4.41
C LYS A 52 3.33 3.25 -3.71
N VAL A 53 4.23 3.94 -4.41
CA VAL A 53 5.54 4.33 -3.89
C VAL A 53 5.51 5.82 -3.57
N LEU A 54 5.75 6.16 -2.30
CA LEU A 54 5.77 7.54 -1.80
C LEU A 54 7.12 7.84 -1.19
N LYS A 55 7.63 9.06 -1.37
CA LYS A 55 8.75 9.54 -0.55
C LYS A 55 8.28 9.67 0.91
N ASP A 56 9.09 9.22 1.86
CA ASP A 56 8.78 9.39 3.27
C ASP A 56 8.86 10.87 3.66
N ASN A 57 7.70 11.42 4.03
CA ASN A 57 7.55 12.77 4.54
C ASN A 57 6.22 12.87 5.32
N ILE A 58 6.03 13.99 6.03
CA ILE A 58 4.86 14.20 6.89
C ILE A 58 3.54 14.15 6.10
N LYS A 59 3.52 14.65 4.85
CA LYS A 59 2.32 14.60 4.01
C LYS A 59 1.97 13.17 3.61
N SER A 60 2.96 12.39 3.18
CA SER A 60 2.79 10.97 2.84
C SER A 60 2.32 10.14 4.04
N ARG A 61 2.92 10.36 5.23
CA ARG A 61 2.49 9.65 6.45
C ARG A 61 1.05 9.99 6.84
N ARG A 62 0.64 11.26 6.71
CA ARG A 62 -0.73 11.68 6.96
C ARG A 62 -1.72 11.11 5.94
N GLU A 63 -1.35 11.05 4.67
CA GLU A 63 -2.14 10.42 3.62
C GLU A 63 -2.41 8.94 3.95
N ILE A 64 -1.36 8.20 4.34
CA ILE A 64 -1.46 6.78 4.69
C ILE A 64 -2.32 6.58 5.95
N ASP A 65 -2.13 7.37 7.00
CA ASP A 65 -2.91 7.26 8.24
C ASP A 65 -4.40 7.50 8.00
N LEU A 66 -4.75 8.53 7.22
CA LEU A 66 -6.14 8.82 6.85
C LEU A 66 -6.74 7.70 6.00
N HIS A 67 -5.99 7.18 5.03
CA HIS A 67 -6.45 6.07 4.20
C HIS A 67 -6.62 4.79 5.02
N TRP A 68 -5.68 4.43 5.88
CA TRP A 68 -5.75 3.26 6.76
C TRP A 68 -7.02 3.27 7.64
N LYS A 69 -7.34 4.43 8.22
CA LYS A 69 -8.57 4.63 9.01
C LYS A 69 -9.84 4.48 8.16
N SER A 70 -9.77 4.89 6.91
CA SER A 70 -10.90 4.86 5.96
C SER A 70 -11.06 3.50 5.27
N SER A 71 -10.05 2.63 5.32
CA SER A 71 -10.03 1.34 4.61
C SER A 71 -11.10 0.32 5.05
N TYR A 72 -11.89 0.57 6.10
CA TYR A 72 -13.06 -0.26 6.44
C TYR A 72 -14.29 0.03 5.60
N CYS A 73 -14.34 1.16 4.89
CA CYS A 73 -15.47 1.46 4.04
C CYS A 73 -15.42 0.59 2.79
N LYS A 74 -16.51 -0.15 2.50
CA LYS A 74 -16.64 -1.04 1.33
C LYS A 74 -16.40 -0.40 -0.04
N HIS A 75 -16.42 0.93 -0.12
CA HIS A 75 -16.20 1.70 -1.34
C HIS A 75 -14.82 2.38 -1.39
N ILE A 76 -13.99 2.14 -0.37
CA ILE A 76 -12.63 2.67 -0.27
C ILE A 76 -11.68 1.50 -0.41
N VAL A 77 -10.68 1.67 -1.28
CA VAL A 77 -9.61 0.69 -1.47
C VAL A 77 -8.98 0.36 -0.12
N ASN A 78 -8.94 -0.91 0.23
CA ASN A 78 -8.28 -1.39 1.44
C ASN A 78 -6.75 -1.40 1.29
N ILE A 79 -6.05 -0.83 2.27
CA ILE A 79 -4.61 -1.02 2.41
C ILE A 79 -4.38 -2.38 3.07
N LYS A 80 -3.55 -3.23 2.44
CA LYS A 80 -3.15 -4.52 2.99
C LYS A 80 -1.95 -4.37 3.92
N ASP A 81 -0.86 -3.80 3.41
CA ASP A 81 0.41 -3.65 4.12
C ASP A 81 1.07 -2.31 3.79
N VAL A 82 1.88 -1.79 4.72
CA VAL A 82 2.73 -0.62 4.49
C VAL A 82 4.15 -0.98 4.91
N TYR A 83 5.12 -0.69 4.06
CA TYR A 83 6.54 -0.88 4.34
C TYR A 83 7.28 0.45 4.38
N GLU A 84 8.18 0.59 5.35
CA GLU A 84 9.20 1.63 5.37
C GLU A 84 10.50 1.01 4.84
N ASN A 85 10.90 1.39 3.64
CA ASN A 85 12.10 0.88 2.98
C ASN A 85 12.97 2.06 2.50
N LYS A 86 14.24 1.78 2.16
CA LYS A 86 15.20 2.79 1.72
C LYS A 86 15.73 2.42 0.34
N TYR A 87 15.67 3.35 -0.61
CA TYR A 87 16.19 3.21 -1.97
C TYR A 87 17.11 4.40 -2.28
N ASP A 88 18.35 4.14 -2.69
CA ASP A 88 19.36 5.16 -3.02
C ASP A 88 19.41 6.31 -2.00
N ASP A 89 19.59 5.95 -0.74
CA ASP A 89 19.58 6.83 0.41
C ASP A 89 18.29 7.58 0.74
N THR A 90 17.25 7.42 -0.07
CA THR A 90 15.93 8.01 0.14
C THR A 90 15.00 7.04 0.86
N LYS A 91 14.44 7.48 2.00
CA LYS A 91 13.37 6.75 2.68
C LYS A 91 12.07 6.83 1.86
N CYS A 92 11.45 5.68 1.66
CA CYS A 92 10.23 5.52 0.90
C CYS A 92 9.19 4.73 1.72
N LEU A 93 7.93 5.08 1.53
CA LEU A 93 6.78 4.35 2.03
C LEU A 93 6.16 3.60 0.87
N LEU A 94 6.09 2.28 1.01
CA LEU A 94 5.52 1.37 0.03
C LEU A 94 4.16 0.91 0.53
N VAL A 95 3.10 1.33 -0.14
CA VAL A 95 1.72 1.08 0.28
C VAL A 95 1.12 0.02 -0.64
N VAL A 96 0.87 -1.17 -0.09
CA VAL A 96 0.22 -2.28 -0.80
C VAL A 96 -1.29 -2.16 -0.60
N MET A 97 -2.02 -2.11 -1.69
CA MET A 97 -3.46 -1.90 -1.74
C MET A 97 -4.13 -3.02 -2.53
N GLU A 98 -5.38 -3.32 -2.19
CA GLU A 98 -6.17 -4.26 -2.99
C GLU A 98 -6.32 -3.78 -4.44
N TRP A 99 -6.27 -4.74 -5.37
CA TRP A 99 -6.51 -4.47 -6.78
C TRP A 99 -8.00 -4.56 -7.09
N LEU A 100 -8.57 -3.46 -7.63
CA LEU A 100 -9.99 -3.39 -8.01
C LEU A 100 -10.24 -3.62 -9.52
N GLY A 101 -9.24 -4.01 -10.30
CA GLY A 101 -9.43 -4.27 -11.73
C GLY A 101 -10.17 -5.58 -12.00
N LYS A 102 -10.71 -5.72 -13.22
CA LYS A 102 -11.38 -6.95 -13.65
C LYS A 102 -10.40 -8.13 -13.69
N LYS A 103 -10.88 -9.29 -13.25
CA LYS A 103 -10.19 -10.59 -13.37
C LYS A 103 -10.08 -11.01 -14.82
#